data_AF-A0A8J6H7Z9-F1
#
_entry.id   AF-A0A8J6H7Z9-F1
#
_cell.length_a   1.000
_cell.length_b   1.000
_cell.length_c   1.000
_cell.angle_alpha   90.00
_cell.angle_beta   90.00
_cell.angle_gamma   90.00
#
_symmetry.space_group_name_H-M   'P 1'
#
loop_
_entity.id
_entity.type
_entity.pdbx_description
1 polymer ?
#
loop_
_entity_poly.entity_id
_entity_poly.type
_entity_poly.pdbx_seq_one_letter_code
_entity_poly.pdbx_strand_id
1 'polypeptide(L)'
;MPPTEANSETPLQLQRKNEYYRSIFNKYDADHDGFINVQEFNVLIESREYEHDIPKHVVRKIHQMADQNRDNRIDFNEFVDMVNNPDLQYFFGHYVTRYVQLVVPRRPTTATTEIDGLYEEQYSCYPPAVGMIILSLIEIIFFCVDEAVEANSTRSATGPISSVFIYDPNKRSEVWRFITYMFVHVGAFHLFVNLLIQIILGIPLEMVHKWWRVLLIYFAGVLAGSLATSIVDPTVRLAGASGGVYSLITAHIACIIMNWREMSFPVVQLFLFVVVTASDVGTAIYNRYVLNLDENIGYAAHFAGGVAGLLVGINILRNLEVTKAERIVWWVSILTYCFLMIVAIVWNLAWQDYFVQAKNRETV
;
A
#
# COMPACT_ATOMS: atom_id res chain seq x y z
N MET A 1 20.86 25.27 -36.38
CA MET A 1 20.27 24.71 -35.14
C MET A 1 21.21 25.07 -34.00
N PRO A 2 20.76 25.83 -32.99
CA PRO A 2 21.56 26.05 -31.79
C PRO A 2 21.54 24.77 -30.92
N PRO A 3 22.60 24.48 -30.17
CA PRO A 3 22.66 23.30 -29.30
C PRO A 3 21.76 23.46 -28.08
N THR A 4 21.04 22.39 -27.74
CA THR A 4 20.21 22.22 -26.54
C THR A 4 21.02 22.49 -25.27
N GLU A 5 20.57 23.46 -24.47
CA GLU A 5 21.06 23.74 -23.12
C GLU A 5 20.79 22.53 -22.22
N ALA A 6 21.86 21.92 -21.70
CA ALA A 6 21.77 20.96 -20.61
C ALA A 6 21.35 21.72 -19.33
N ASN A 7 20.38 21.16 -18.59
CA ASN A 7 19.97 21.64 -17.27
C ASN A 7 21.17 21.71 -16.31
N SER A 8 21.82 22.87 -16.18
CA SER A 8 22.86 23.10 -15.18
C SER A 8 22.22 23.49 -13.85
N GLU A 9 22.36 22.64 -12.82
CA GLU A 9 21.92 22.94 -11.45
C GLU A 9 22.50 24.27 -10.95
N THR A 10 21.70 25.07 -10.23
CA THR A 10 22.17 26.37 -9.74
C THR A 10 23.19 26.21 -8.61
N PRO A 11 24.18 27.11 -8.46
CA PRO A 11 25.22 27.00 -7.43
C PRO A 11 24.68 26.86 -5.99
N LEU A 12 23.53 27.49 -5.72
CA LEU A 12 22.87 27.51 -4.42
C LEU A 12 22.09 26.22 -4.09
N GLN A 13 21.76 25.42 -5.12
CA GLN A 13 21.20 24.08 -4.98
C GLN A 13 22.30 23.05 -4.73
N LEU A 14 23.41 23.17 -5.46
CA LEU A 14 24.58 22.30 -5.30
C LEU A 14 25.19 22.43 -3.89
N GLN A 15 25.28 23.65 -3.37
CA GLN A 15 25.81 23.91 -2.03
C GLN A 15 24.96 23.27 -0.92
N ARG A 16 23.62 23.39 -0.98
CA ARG A 16 22.70 22.76 -0.02
C ARG A 16 22.72 21.24 -0.08
N LYS A 17 22.85 20.67 -1.29
CA LYS A 17 22.98 19.23 -1.50
C LYS A 17 24.29 18.69 -0.89
N ASN A 18 25.39 19.41 -1.07
CA ASN A 18 26.68 19.06 -0.48
C ASN A 18 26.67 19.16 1.05
N GLU A 19 26.03 20.17 1.64
CA GLU A 19 25.86 20.27 3.09
C GLU A 19 25.04 19.12 3.67
N TYR A 20 23.96 18.72 2.97
CA TYR A 20 23.16 17.56 3.34
C TYR A 20 23.96 16.26 3.29
N TYR A 21 24.70 16.00 2.21
CA TYR A 21 25.54 14.81 2.12
C TYR A 21 26.66 14.81 3.16
N ARG A 22 27.22 15.99 3.49
CA ARG A 22 28.22 16.11 4.55
C ARG A 22 27.65 15.73 5.92
N SER A 23 26.40 16.11 6.19
CA SER A 23 25.73 15.74 7.44
C SER A 23 25.52 14.22 7.58
N ILE A 24 25.27 13.53 6.46
CA ILE A 24 25.13 12.06 6.45
C ILE A 24 26.50 11.41 6.59
N PHE A 25 27.50 11.88 5.84
CA PHE A 25 28.86 11.34 5.92
C PHE A 25 29.40 11.41 7.35
N ASN A 26 29.34 12.58 7.98
CA ASN A 26 29.82 12.79 9.35
C ASN A 26 29.03 12.00 10.41
N LYS A 27 27.82 11.53 10.10
CA LYS A 27 27.04 10.68 11.03
C LYS A 27 27.61 9.26 11.10
N TYR A 28 28.23 8.79 10.02
CA TYR A 28 28.68 7.41 9.86
C TYR A 28 30.20 7.25 9.87
N ASP A 29 30.94 8.34 9.68
CA ASP A 29 32.35 8.49 10.08
C ASP A 29 32.40 8.56 11.62
N ALA A 30 32.45 7.40 12.27
CA ALA A 30 32.28 7.27 13.71
C ALA A 30 33.55 7.71 14.45
N ASP A 31 34.72 7.49 13.87
CA ASP A 31 36.01 7.88 14.43
C ASP A 31 36.47 9.29 14.00
N HIS A 32 35.71 9.95 13.10
CA HIS A 32 35.93 11.31 12.60
C HIS A 32 37.27 11.45 11.86
N ASP A 33 37.75 10.38 11.23
CA ASP A 33 39.01 10.38 10.49
C ASP A 33 38.88 10.98 9.08
N GLY A 34 37.66 11.32 8.67
CA GLY A 34 37.34 11.91 7.37
C GLY A 34 37.10 10.88 6.27
N PHE A 35 37.02 9.60 6.63
CA PHE A 35 36.77 8.48 5.74
C PHE A 35 35.67 7.58 6.31
N ILE A 36 35.09 6.74 5.46
CA ILE A 36 34.20 5.64 5.88
C ILE A 36 34.92 4.33 5.56
N ASN A 37 35.28 3.57 6.59
CA ASN A 37 35.90 2.25 6.41
C ASN A 37 34.85 1.15 6.17
N VAL A 38 35.27 -0.08 5.86
CA VAL A 38 34.35 -1.20 5.59
C VAL A 38 33.39 -1.48 6.75
N GLN A 39 33.84 -1.31 7.99
CA GLN A 39 33.04 -1.57 9.19
C GLN A 39 31.96 -0.49 9.36
N GLU A 40 32.33 0.77 9.22
CA GLU A 40 31.39 1.91 9.24
C GLU A 40 30.45 1.90 8.04
N PHE A 41 30.93 1.45 6.88
CA PHE A 41 30.12 1.25 5.68
C PHE A 41 29.09 0.14 5.90
N ASN A 42 29.48 -0.97 6.54
CA ASN A 42 28.53 -2.01 6.94
C ASN A 42 27.48 -1.42 7.88
N VAL A 43 27.87 -0.61 8.88
CA VAL A 43 26.92 0.07 9.77
C VAL A 43 26.04 1.06 9.02
N LEU A 44 26.54 1.78 8.01
CA LEU A 44 25.77 2.69 7.17
C LEU A 44 24.69 1.95 6.36
N ILE A 45 25.01 0.75 5.86
CA ILE A 45 24.09 -0.10 5.11
C ILE A 45 23.13 -0.84 6.05
N GLU A 46 23.61 -1.33 7.19
CA GLU A 46 22.86 -2.07 8.21
C GLU A 46 21.91 -1.14 9.00
N SER A 47 22.30 0.11 9.27
CA SER A 47 21.45 1.11 9.95
C SER A 47 20.33 1.69 9.09
N ARG A 48 20.30 1.37 7.80
CA ARG A 48 19.21 1.74 6.88
C ARG A 48 18.25 0.57 6.75
N GLU A 49 17.37 0.36 7.73
CA GLU A 49 16.09 -0.42 7.68
C GLU A 49 16.04 -1.80 6.95
N TYR A 50 17.13 -2.32 6.38
CA TYR A 50 17.25 -3.52 5.56
C TYR A 50 18.39 -4.37 6.11
N GLU A 51 18.30 -4.68 7.41
CA GLU A 51 19.43 -5.11 8.22
C GLU A 51 19.97 -6.52 7.88
N HIS A 52 19.32 -7.31 7.00
CA HIS A 52 19.73 -8.71 6.79
C HIS A 52 19.63 -9.24 5.34
N ASP A 53 19.26 -8.42 4.36
CA ASP A 53 18.96 -8.90 3.00
C ASP A 53 20.07 -8.74 1.98
N ILE A 54 21.17 -8.06 2.33
CA ILE A 54 22.28 -7.80 1.40
C ILE A 54 23.44 -8.78 1.72
N PRO A 55 23.71 -9.78 0.85
CA PRO A 55 24.83 -10.69 1.07
C PRO A 55 26.15 -9.93 1.21
N LYS A 56 27.01 -10.35 2.15
CA LYS A 56 28.32 -9.71 2.43
C LYS A 56 29.20 -9.48 1.19
N HIS A 57 29.06 -10.33 0.16
CA HIS A 57 29.79 -10.19 -1.09
C HIS A 57 29.28 -9.03 -1.97
N VAL A 58 27.99 -8.67 -1.86
CA VAL A 58 27.38 -7.52 -2.54
C VAL A 58 27.85 -6.22 -1.88
N VAL A 59 27.86 -6.16 -0.55
CA VAL A 59 28.38 -4.99 0.18
C VAL A 59 29.85 -4.72 -0.17
N ARG A 60 30.69 -5.77 -0.22
CA ARG A 60 32.08 -5.66 -0.68
C ARG A 60 32.19 -5.15 -2.12
N LYS A 61 31.28 -5.59 -3.00
CA LYS A 61 31.29 -5.13 -4.40
C LYS A 61 30.87 -3.67 -4.52
N ILE A 62 29.91 -3.21 -3.72
CA ILE A 62 29.51 -1.79 -3.65
C ILE A 62 30.67 -0.96 -3.12
N HIS A 63 31.31 -1.40 -2.03
CA HIS A 63 32.50 -0.74 -1.48
C HIS A 63 33.63 -0.64 -2.52
N GLN A 64 33.91 -1.72 -3.26
CA GLN A 64 34.91 -1.72 -4.34
C GLN A 64 34.55 -0.85 -5.55
N MET A 65 33.27 -0.59 -5.78
CA MET A 65 32.81 0.31 -6.84
C MET A 65 32.83 1.78 -6.41
N ALA A 66 32.69 2.04 -5.11
CA ALA A 66 32.72 3.37 -4.52
C ALA A 66 34.16 3.87 -4.28
N ASP A 67 35.05 2.97 -3.87
CA ASP A 67 36.48 3.22 -3.64
C ASP A 67 37.23 3.33 -4.99
N GLN A 68 37.27 4.54 -5.54
CA GLN A 68 37.85 4.81 -6.86
C GLN A 68 39.38 4.78 -6.79
N ASN A 69 39.94 5.22 -5.67
CA ASN A 69 41.38 5.35 -5.45
C ASN A 69 42.03 4.05 -4.91
N ARG A 70 41.22 3.05 -4.52
CA ARG A 70 41.59 1.72 -3.99
C ARG A 70 42.35 1.77 -2.67
N ASP A 71 42.07 2.74 -1.83
CA ASP A 71 42.69 2.87 -0.50
C ASP A 71 41.94 2.06 0.59
N ASN A 72 40.91 1.30 0.21
CA ASN A 72 40.01 0.54 1.08
C ASN A 72 39.21 1.42 2.05
N ARG A 73 39.04 2.69 1.74
CA ARG A 73 38.19 3.63 2.46
C ARG A 73 37.36 4.43 1.45
N ILE A 74 36.34 5.13 1.93
CA ILE A 74 35.49 5.99 1.10
C ILE A 74 35.61 7.40 1.63
N ASP A 75 36.21 8.30 0.86
CA ASP A 75 36.26 9.72 1.20
C ASP A 75 34.93 10.44 0.87
N PHE A 76 34.81 11.70 1.29
CA PHE A 76 33.57 12.46 1.06
C PHE A 76 33.18 12.61 -0.41
N ASN A 77 34.16 12.80 -1.31
CA ASN A 77 33.90 12.94 -2.74
C ASN A 77 33.50 11.60 -3.34
N GLU A 78 34.17 10.52 -2.97
CA GLU A 78 33.81 9.15 -3.36
C GLU A 78 32.41 8.78 -2.86
N PHE A 79 32.04 9.22 -1.65
CA PHE A 79 30.69 9.04 -1.10
C PHE A 79 29.63 9.81 -1.91
N VAL A 80 29.89 11.07 -2.25
CA VAL A 80 28.98 11.87 -3.10
C VAL A 80 28.86 11.25 -4.49
N ASP A 81 29.96 10.81 -5.08
CA ASP A 81 29.98 10.15 -6.39
C ASP A 81 29.21 8.82 -6.35
N MET A 82 29.39 8.02 -5.31
CA MET A 82 28.67 6.76 -5.08
C MET A 82 27.16 6.97 -5.00
N VAL A 83 26.69 7.96 -4.23
CA VAL A 83 25.26 8.26 -4.05
C VAL A 83 24.61 8.81 -5.33
N ASN A 84 25.39 9.51 -6.15
CA ASN A 84 24.94 10.03 -7.44
C ASN A 84 25.27 9.09 -8.61
N ASN A 85 25.89 7.92 -8.36
CA ASN A 85 26.28 6.98 -9.41
C ASN A 85 25.02 6.29 -9.99
N PRO A 86 24.75 6.43 -11.31
CA PRO A 86 23.59 5.82 -11.96
C PRO A 86 23.53 4.30 -11.82
N ASP A 87 24.67 3.61 -11.81
CA ASP A 87 24.74 2.15 -11.69
C ASP A 87 24.41 1.67 -10.27
N LEU A 88 24.77 2.44 -9.24
CA LEU A 88 24.43 2.13 -7.85
C LEU A 88 22.99 2.54 -7.49
N GLN A 89 22.49 3.66 -8.05
CA GLN A 89 21.06 3.94 -8.08
C GLN A 89 20.30 2.82 -8.80
N TYR A 90 20.86 2.29 -9.89
CA TYR A 90 20.31 1.15 -10.62
C TYR A 90 20.31 -0.13 -9.77
N PHE A 91 21.26 -0.38 -8.87
CA PHE A 91 21.21 -1.55 -7.98
C PHE A 91 20.05 -1.52 -6.98
N PHE A 92 19.83 -0.39 -6.29
CA PHE A 92 18.65 -0.20 -5.42
C PHE A 92 17.36 -0.17 -6.24
N GLY A 93 17.44 0.46 -7.42
CA GLY A 93 16.39 0.43 -8.44
C GLY A 93 16.10 -1.00 -8.92
N HIS A 94 17.07 -1.90 -9.04
CA HIS A 94 16.90 -3.19 -9.73
C HIS A 94 15.97 -4.13 -8.98
N TYR A 95 16.04 -4.21 -7.65
CA TYR A 95 15.16 -5.07 -6.85
C TYR A 95 13.74 -4.51 -6.76
N VAL A 96 13.61 -3.21 -6.48
CA VAL A 96 12.31 -2.51 -6.50
C VAL A 96 11.70 -2.58 -7.89
N THR A 97 12.48 -2.32 -8.95
CA THR A 97 12.06 -2.42 -10.34
C THR A 97 11.67 -3.84 -10.70
N ARG A 98 12.41 -4.88 -10.28
CA ARG A 98 12.06 -6.27 -10.56
C ARG A 98 10.78 -6.69 -9.85
N TYR A 99 10.60 -6.26 -8.60
CA TYR A 99 9.37 -6.47 -7.84
C TYR A 99 8.18 -5.74 -8.47
N VAL A 100 8.33 -4.46 -8.79
CA VAL A 100 7.31 -3.65 -9.46
C VAL A 100 6.98 -4.21 -10.84
N GLN A 101 7.97 -4.62 -11.63
CA GLN A 101 7.75 -5.24 -12.95
C GLN A 101 7.11 -6.62 -12.89
N LEU A 102 7.17 -7.30 -11.74
CA LEU A 102 6.30 -8.46 -11.53
C LEU A 102 4.88 -7.94 -11.42
N VAL A 103 4.61 -7.08 -10.43
CA VAL A 103 3.25 -6.69 -10.01
C VAL A 103 2.54 -5.71 -10.98
N VAL A 104 3.28 -5.01 -11.83
CA VAL A 104 2.80 -3.89 -12.67
C VAL A 104 3.22 -4.06 -14.14
N PRO A 105 2.41 -3.60 -15.12
CA PRO A 105 2.63 -3.87 -16.54
C PRO A 105 3.85 -3.15 -17.13
N ARG A 106 4.50 -3.78 -18.13
CA ARG A 106 5.65 -3.23 -18.88
C ARG A 106 5.19 -2.57 -20.19
N ARG A 107 5.80 -1.45 -20.59
CA ARG A 107 5.46 -0.77 -21.86
C ARG A 107 5.81 -1.64 -23.09
N PRO A 108 4.97 -1.68 -24.14
CA PRO A 108 5.34 -2.27 -25.43
C PRO A 108 6.39 -1.41 -26.17
N THR A 109 7.37 -2.07 -26.77
CA THR A 109 8.59 -1.46 -27.34
C THR A 109 8.38 -0.74 -28.69
N THR A 110 7.15 -0.69 -29.21
CA THR A 110 6.85 -0.33 -30.62
C THR A 110 6.22 1.05 -30.85
N ALA A 111 6.23 1.97 -29.87
CA ALA A 111 5.64 3.30 -30.04
C ALA A 111 6.68 4.35 -30.48
N THR A 112 7.10 4.31 -31.74
CA THR A 112 7.68 5.47 -32.43
C THR A 112 6.54 6.35 -32.94
N THR A 113 6.06 7.33 -32.16
CA THR A 113 5.59 8.65 -32.62
C THR A 113 4.99 9.47 -31.47
N GLU A 114 5.57 10.65 -31.28
CA GLU A 114 4.96 11.93 -30.86
C GLU A 114 4.29 12.07 -29.48
N ILE A 115 5.07 12.70 -28.58
CA ILE A 115 4.70 13.67 -27.55
C ILE A 115 3.54 13.26 -26.64
N ASP A 116 3.84 12.36 -25.70
CA ASP A 116 3.38 12.53 -24.33
C ASP A 116 4.55 12.24 -23.39
N GLY A 117 5.48 13.20 -23.31
CA GLY A 117 6.70 13.18 -22.50
C GLY A 117 6.46 13.24 -21.00
N LEU A 118 5.50 12.47 -20.49
CA LEU A 118 5.08 12.46 -19.07
C LEU A 118 4.90 11.05 -18.49
N TYR A 119 5.24 10.00 -19.24
CA TYR A 119 5.18 8.61 -18.73
C TYR A 119 6.56 8.05 -18.32
N GLU A 120 7.64 8.57 -18.90
CA GLU A 120 8.99 7.99 -18.75
C GLU A 120 9.75 8.48 -17.48
N GLU A 121 9.20 9.44 -16.72
CA GLU A 121 9.83 10.03 -15.53
C GLU A 121 9.26 9.58 -14.16
N GLN A 122 8.38 8.57 -14.09
CA GLN A 122 7.75 8.16 -12.82
C GLN A 122 7.95 6.68 -12.45
N TYR A 123 9.17 6.17 -12.59
CA TYR A 123 9.74 5.22 -11.61
C TYR A 123 10.72 5.95 -10.69
N SER A 124 10.38 7.17 -10.29
CA SER A 124 11.09 7.84 -9.21
C SER A 124 10.39 7.50 -7.90
N CYS A 125 11.13 7.39 -6.80
CA CYS A 125 10.57 7.40 -5.44
C CYS A 125 9.91 8.76 -5.09
N TYR A 126 9.42 9.49 -6.09
CA TYR A 126 8.85 10.82 -6.05
C TYR A 126 7.53 10.86 -6.87
N PRO A 127 6.37 10.98 -6.21
CA PRO A 127 6.21 11.14 -4.77
C PRO A 127 6.50 9.82 -4.01
N PRO A 128 7.11 9.89 -2.81
CA PRO A 128 7.40 8.69 -2.03
C PRO A 128 6.11 7.93 -1.70
N ALA A 129 6.19 6.61 -1.67
CA ALA A 129 5.08 5.71 -1.32
C ALA A 129 4.79 5.78 0.19
N VAL A 130 4.24 6.92 0.63
CA VAL A 130 4.04 7.24 2.05
C VAL A 130 2.65 6.89 2.55
N GLY A 131 1.65 6.74 1.67
CA GLY A 131 0.25 6.63 2.11
C GLY A 131 0.01 5.35 2.90
N MET A 132 0.39 4.22 2.32
CA MET A 132 0.29 2.90 2.96
C MET A 132 1.18 2.76 4.19
N ILE A 133 2.37 3.37 4.16
CA ILE A 133 3.28 3.38 5.31
C ILE A 133 2.66 4.16 6.47
N ILE A 134 2.14 5.37 6.21
CA ILE A 134 1.49 6.21 7.23
C ILE A 134 0.26 5.51 7.80
N LEU A 135 -0.61 4.91 6.97
CA LEU A 135 -1.76 4.15 7.46
C LEU A 135 -1.34 2.99 8.36
N SER A 136 -0.34 2.21 7.91
CA SER A 136 0.20 1.09 8.67
C SER A 136 0.77 1.52 10.03
N LEU A 137 1.49 2.65 10.07
CA LEU A 137 2.01 3.20 11.32
C LEU A 137 0.87 3.63 12.26
N ILE A 138 -0.19 4.26 11.75
CA ILE A 138 -1.36 4.64 12.56
C ILE A 138 -2.04 3.39 13.13
N GLU A 139 -2.24 2.34 12.33
CA GLU A 139 -2.81 1.07 12.77
C GLU A 139 -1.99 0.42 13.90
N ILE A 140 -0.65 0.39 13.75
CA ILE A 140 0.26 -0.12 14.79
C ILE A 140 0.16 0.72 16.06
N ILE A 141 0.21 2.05 15.95
CA ILE A 141 0.14 2.95 17.11
C ILE A 141 -1.16 2.73 17.87
N PHE A 142 -2.29 2.67 17.16
CA PHE A 142 -3.60 2.47 17.79
C PHE A 142 -3.73 1.10 18.45
N PHE A 143 -3.23 0.05 17.80
CA PHE A 143 -3.17 -1.28 18.39
C PHE A 143 -2.33 -1.32 19.67
N CYS A 144 -1.14 -0.70 19.64
CA CYS A 144 -0.25 -0.60 20.80
C CYS A 144 -0.87 0.23 21.94
N VAL A 145 -1.60 1.30 21.63
CA VAL A 145 -2.30 2.11 22.64
C VAL A 145 -3.38 1.28 23.34
N ASP A 146 -4.19 0.52 22.60
CA ASP A 146 -5.22 -0.33 23.20
C ASP A 146 -4.61 -1.38 24.14
N GLU A 147 -3.56 -2.08 23.69
CA GLU A 147 -2.90 -3.11 24.49
C GLU A 147 -2.14 -2.53 25.70
N ALA A 148 -1.58 -1.32 25.58
CA ALA A 148 -0.85 -0.67 26.66
C ALA A 148 -1.75 -0.06 27.74
N VAL A 149 -2.92 0.47 27.36
CA VAL A 149 -3.89 1.04 28.30
C VAL A 149 -4.70 -0.04 28.98
N GLU A 150 -5.11 -1.08 28.24
CA GLU A 150 -5.90 -2.19 28.75
C GLU A 150 -5.36 -3.52 28.21
N ALA A 151 -4.68 -4.28 29.08
CA ALA A 151 -4.02 -5.52 28.70
C ALA A 151 -5.03 -6.56 28.16
N ASN A 152 -4.68 -7.21 27.05
CA ASN A 152 -5.50 -8.15 26.27
C ASN A 152 -6.77 -7.54 25.65
N SER A 153 -6.97 -6.22 25.68
CA SER A 153 -8.16 -5.59 25.10
C SER A 153 -8.26 -5.78 23.59
N THR A 154 -7.13 -5.93 22.91
CA THR A 154 -7.06 -6.18 21.46
C THR A 154 -7.62 -7.55 21.06
N ARG A 155 -7.71 -8.52 21.98
CA ARG A 155 -8.29 -9.86 21.68
C ARG A 155 -9.79 -9.82 21.49
N SER A 156 -10.46 -8.83 22.06
CA SER A 156 -11.92 -8.67 22.03
C SER A 156 -12.36 -7.30 21.49
N ALA A 157 -11.41 -6.48 21.00
CA ALA A 157 -11.62 -5.09 20.61
C ALA A 157 -12.38 -4.26 21.66
N THR A 158 -12.00 -4.40 22.93
CA THR A 158 -12.61 -3.67 24.06
C THR A 158 -11.84 -2.43 24.48
N GLY A 159 -10.68 -2.17 23.87
CA GLY A 159 -9.79 -1.08 24.25
C GLY A 159 -10.36 0.32 23.99
N PRO A 160 -9.72 1.37 24.53
CA PRO A 160 -10.19 2.75 24.39
C PRO A 160 -10.30 3.22 22.94
N ILE A 161 -9.33 2.91 22.08
CA ILE A 161 -9.35 3.23 20.66
C ILE A 161 -10.44 2.43 19.95
N SER A 162 -10.50 1.12 20.22
CA SER A 162 -11.57 0.25 19.72
C SER A 162 -12.96 0.83 20.04
N SER A 163 -13.20 1.30 21.26
CA SER A 163 -14.49 1.85 21.67
C SER A 163 -14.95 3.07 20.85
N VAL A 164 -14.01 3.87 20.33
CA VAL A 164 -14.28 5.09 19.56
C VAL A 164 -14.34 4.81 18.06
N PHE A 165 -13.50 3.92 17.55
CA PHE A 165 -13.32 3.73 16.11
C PHE A 165 -13.95 2.49 15.51
N ILE A 166 -14.25 1.46 16.30
CA ILE A 166 -14.91 0.24 15.80
C ILE A 166 -16.25 0.60 15.16
N TYR A 167 -16.61 -0.11 14.09
CA TYR A 167 -17.97 -0.04 13.57
C TYR A 167 -18.91 -0.76 14.53
N ASP A 168 -19.85 -0.02 15.13
CA ASP A 168 -20.90 -0.57 15.97
C ASP A 168 -22.27 -0.31 15.33
N PRO A 169 -23.06 -1.36 15.01
CA PRO A 169 -24.37 -1.20 14.37
C PRO A 169 -25.39 -0.45 15.24
N ASN A 170 -25.17 -0.35 16.55
CA ASN A 170 -25.99 0.45 17.46
C ASN A 170 -25.65 1.95 17.41
N LYS A 171 -24.50 2.31 16.84
CA LYS A 171 -23.99 3.69 16.78
C LYS A 171 -23.86 4.20 15.34
N ARG A 172 -24.74 3.78 14.42
CA ARG A 172 -24.69 4.17 13.00
C ARG A 172 -24.79 5.68 12.76
N SER A 173 -25.32 6.47 13.70
CA SER A 173 -25.29 7.93 13.65
C SER A 173 -23.87 8.52 13.77
N GLU A 174 -22.93 7.76 14.35
CA GLU A 174 -21.51 8.11 14.46
C GLU A 174 -20.81 7.77 13.12
N VAL A 175 -21.08 8.58 12.09
CA VAL A 175 -20.74 8.28 10.69
C VAL A 175 -19.25 8.00 10.42
N TRP A 176 -18.35 8.50 11.25
CA TRP A 176 -16.91 8.23 11.13
C TRP A 176 -16.59 6.74 11.29
N ARG A 177 -17.40 5.99 12.06
CA ARG A 177 -17.22 4.55 12.30
C ARG A 177 -17.32 3.70 11.05
N PHE A 178 -17.95 4.20 9.98
CA PHE A 178 -17.96 3.53 8.68
C PHE A 178 -16.59 3.57 7.98
N ILE A 179 -15.65 4.39 8.45
CA ILE A 179 -14.29 4.48 7.92
C ILE A 179 -13.26 4.10 8.98
N THR A 180 -13.36 4.65 10.18
CA THR A 180 -12.31 4.52 11.22
C THR A 180 -12.12 3.11 11.74
N TYR A 181 -13.08 2.21 11.51
CA TYR A 181 -12.97 0.80 11.92
C TYR A 181 -11.74 0.11 11.32
N MET A 182 -11.20 0.63 10.20
CA MET A 182 -9.98 0.16 9.57
C MET A 182 -8.76 0.22 10.49
N PHE A 183 -8.77 1.08 11.52
CA PHE A 183 -7.67 1.20 12.47
C PHE A 183 -7.78 0.26 13.68
N VAL A 184 -8.89 -0.45 13.85
CA VAL A 184 -9.12 -1.34 14.98
C VAL A 184 -8.85 -2.77 14.55
N HIS A 185 -8.04 -3.53 15.28
CA HIS A 185 -7.69 -4.90 14.91
C HIS A 185 -7.88 -5.87 16.08
N VAL A 186 -8.53 -7.00 15.79
CA VAL A 186 -8.74 -8.10 16.75
C VAL A 186 -7.53 -9.03 16.74
N GLY A 187 -6.60 -8.80 17.66
CA GLY A 187 -5.39 -9.60 17.84
C GLY A 187 -4.23 -9.29 16.88
N ALA A 188 -3.01 -9.60 17.34
CA ALA A 188 -1.78 -9.23 16.65
C ALA A 188 -1.59 -9.94 15.29
N PHE A 189 -2.05 -11.18 15.16
CA PHE A 189 -1.95 -11.92 13.90
C PHE A 189 -2.83 -11.30 12.80
N HIS A 190 -4.04 -10.85 13.15
CA HIS A 190 -4.94 -10.19 12.21
C HIS A 190 -4.35 -8.85 11.74
N LEU A 191 -3.78 -8.05 12.64
CA LEU A 191 -3.03 -6.83 12.28
C LEU A 191 -1.86 -7.16 11.34
N PHE A 192 -1.02 -8.13 11.71
CA PHE A 192 0.16 -8.49 10.93
C PHE A 192 -0.18 -8.86 9.47
N VAL A 193 -1.20 -9.69 9.26
CA VAL A 193 -1.59 -10.11 7.90
C VAL A 193 -2.16 -8.93 7.09
N ASN A 194 -2.97 -8.06 7.71
CA ASN A 194 -3.47 -6.86 7.03
C ASN A 194 -2.32 -5.95 6.59
N LEU A 195 -1.40 -5.64 7.52
CA LEU A 195 -0.23 -4.81 7.23
C LEU A 195 0.66 -5.42 6.15
N LEU A 196 0.91 -6.72 6.21
CA LEU A 196 1.72 -7.43 5.24
C LEU A 196 1.14 -7.29 3.83
N ILE A 197 -0.14 -7.57 3.64
CA ILE A 197 -0.78 -7.46 2.33
C ILE A 197 -0.90 -6.00 1.89
N GLN A 198 -1.26 -5.09 2.81
CA GLN A 198 -1.34 -3.66 2.57
C GLN A 198 -0.03 -3.07 2.05
N ILE A 199 1.10 -3.41 2.67
CA ILE A 199 2.42 -2.92 2.29
C ILE A 199 2.89 -3.57 0.99
N ILE A 200 2.81 -4.91 0.89
CA ILE A 200 3.24 -5.64 -0.30
C ILE A 200 2.46 -5.14 -1.52
N LEU A 201 1.13 -5.05 -1.46
CA LEU A 201 0.34 -4.68 -2.63
C LEU A 201 0.20 -3.17 -2.81
N GLY A 202 0.11 -2.41 -1.74
CA GLY A 202 -0.15 -0.98 -1.80
C GLY A 202 1.04 -0.15 -2.27
N ILE A 203 2.25 -0.42 -1.77
CA ILE A 203 3.45 0.36 -2.14
C ILE A 203 3.73 0.34 -3.66
N PRO A 204 3.70 -0.81 -4.37
CA PRO A 204 3.82 -0.85 -5.83
C PRO A 204 2.78 -0.01 -6.55
N LEU A 205 1.52 -0.05 -6.10
CA LEU A 205 0.48 0.79 -6.67
C LEU A 205 0.78 2.27 -6.45
N GLU A 206 1.29 2.66 -5.27
CA GLU A 206 1.59 4.05 -4.97
C GLU A 206 2.71 4.61 -5.83
N MET A 207 3.77 3.81 -6.04
CA MET A 207 4.91 4.20 -6.87
C MET A 207 4.51 4.44 -8.33
N VAL A 208 3.49 3.73 -8.84
CA VAL A 208 3.09 3.77 -10.25
C VAL A 208 1.92 4.72 -10.49
N HIS A 209 0.96 4.74 -9.57
CA HIS A 209 -0.30 5.46 -9.73
C HIS A 209 -0.42 6.69 -8.83
N LYS A 210 0.60 6.99 -8.00
CA LYS A 210 0.64 8.04 -6.98
C LYS A 210 -0.18 7.67 -5.74
N TRP A 211 0.37 7.99 -4.56
CA TRP A 211 -0.20 7.68 -3.24
C TRP A 211 -1.70 8.00 -3.10
N TRP A 212 -2.14 9.20 -3.50
CA TRP A 212 -3.53 9.64 -3.33
C TRP A 212 -4.55 8.80 -4.12
N ARG A 213 -4.16 8.25 -5.29
CA ARG A 213 -5.03 7.38 -6.09
C ARG A 213 -5.29 6.05 -5.39
N VAL A 214 -4.23 5.50 -4.81
CA VAL A 214 -4.30 4.24 -4.08
C VAL A 214 -5.07 4.42 -2.78
N LEU A 215 -4.88 5.54 -2.07
CA LEU A 215 -5.71 5.86 -0.91
C LEU A 215 -7.19 5.98 -1.26
N LEU A 216 -7.57 6.62 -2.39
CA LEU A 216 -8.97 6.67 -2.80
C LEU A 216 -9.58 5.28 -3.01
N ILE A 217 -8.83 4.36 -3.62
CA ILE A 217 -9.25 2.96 -3.81
C ILE A 217 -9.41 2.27 -2.45
N TYR A 218 -8.42 2.44 -1.56
CA TYR A 218 -8.42 1.84 -0.24
C TYR A 218 -9.63 2.31 0.61
N PHE A 219 -9.84 3.62 0.69
CA PHE A 219 -10.95 4.22 1.45
C PHE A 219 -12.32 3.88 0.85
N ALA A 220 -12.43 3.82 -0.48
CA ALA A 220 -13.65 3.34 -1.14
C ALA A 220 -13.99 1.92 -0.71
N GLY A 221 -12.97 1.06 -0.61
CA GLY A 221 -13.05 -0.28 -0.05
C GLY A 221 -13.58 -0.37 1.36
N VAL A 222 -12.94 0.37 2.25
CA VAL A 222 -13.31 0.45 3.67
C VAL A 222 -14.76 0.91 3.81
N LEU A 223 -15.16 1.98 3.12
CA LEU A 223 -16.52 2.51 3.18
C LEU A 223 -17.55 1.53 2.60
N ALA A 224 -17.26 0.90 1.46
CA ALA A 224 -18.13 -0.11 0.88
C ALA A 224 -18.25 -1.34 1.80
N GLY A 225 -17.16 -1.73 2.47
CA GLY A 225 -17.12 -2.86 3.38
C GLY A 225 -18.02 -2.69 4.60
N SER A 226 -17.94 -1.54 5.27
CA SER A 226 -18.81 -1.25 6.42
C SER A 226 -20.27 -1.07 6.02
N LEU A 227 -20.55 -0.39 4.89
CA LEU A 227 -21.92 -0.24 4.39
C LEU A 227 -22.54 -1.58 4.00
N ALA A 228 -21.81 -2.46 3.31
CA ALA A 228 -22.31 -3.79 2.97
C ALA A 228 -22.53 -4.65 4.22
N THR A 229 -21.59 -4.63 5.16
CA THR A 229 -21.72 -5.35 6.44
C THR A 229 -22.95 -4.88 7.20
N SER A 230 -23.20 -3.56 7.27
CA SER A 230 -24.39 -3.01 7.94
C SER A 230 -25.71 -3.56 7.39
N ILE A 231 -25.76 -3.89 6.10
CA ILE A 231 -26.99 -4.37 5.45
C ILE A 231 -27.07 -5.89 5.55
N VAL A 232 -25.99 -6.60 5.25
CA VAL A 232 -25.95 -8.06 5.20
C VAL A 232 -25.98 -8.67 6.60
N ASP A 233 -25.27 -8.06 7.55
CA ASP A 233 -25.12 -8.55 8.92
C ASP A 233 -25.28 -7.39 9.93
N PRO A 234 -26.52 -6.89 10.14
CA PRO A 234 -26.80 -5.65 10.85
C PRO A 234 -26.53 -5.68 12.36
N THR A 235 -26.05 -6.79 12.91
CA THR A 235 -25.75 -6.96 14.34
C THR A 235 -24.26 -7.10 14.63
N VAL A 236 -23.45 -7.38 13.60
CA VAL A 236 -22.01 -7.59 13.73
C VAL A 236 -21.25 -6.27 13.85
N ARG A 237 -20.29 -6.25 14.79
CA ARG A 237 -19.27 -5.20 14.86
C ARG A 237 -18.16 -5.48 13.86
N LEU A 238 -17.67 -4.45 13.19
CA LEU A 238 -16.59 -4.60 12.20
C LEU A 238 -15.32 -3.91 12.71
N ALA A 239 -14.21 -4.64 12.64
CA ALA A 239 -12.87 -4.18 12.98
C ALA A 239 -11.88 -4.74 11.95
N GLY A 240 -11.02 -3.88 11.40
CA GLY A 240 -9.88 -4.28 10.59
C GLY A 240 -9.80 -3.53 9.27
N ALA A 241 -8.56 -3.35 8.79
CA ALA A 241 -8.22 -2.74 7.51
C ALA A 241 -8.66 -3.54 6.27
N SER A 242 -9.23 -4.73 6.46
CA SER A 242 -9.39 -5.73 5.41
C SER A 242 -10.25 -5.30 4.22
N GLY A 243 -11.27 -4.45 4.42
CA GLY A 243 -12.04 -3.86 3.31
C GLY A 243 -11.15 -3.06 2.33
N GLY A 244 -10.16 -2.33 2.86
CA GLY A 244 -9.15 -1.63 2.07
C GLY A 244 -8.14 -2.58 1.45
N VAL A 245 -7.66 -3.58 2.20
CA VAL A 245 -6.73 -4.62 1.71
C VAL A 245 -7.31 -5.39 0.51
N TYR A 246 -8.56 -5.83 0.61
CA TYR A 246 -9.27 -6.49 -0.50
C TYR A 246 -9.48 -5.57 -1.70
N SER A 247 -9.58 -4.27 -1.46
CA SER A 247 -9.63 -3.28 -2.55
C SER A 247 -8.29 -3.17 -3.27
N LEU A 248 -7.17 -3.26 -2.56
CA LEU A 248 -5.84 -3.28 -3.19
C LEU A 248 -5.62 -4.55 -4.02
N ILE A 249 -6.04 -5.71 -3.50
CA ILE A 249 -5.97 -7.00 -4.24
C ILE A 249 -6.73 -6.88 -5.57
N THR A 250 -7.97 -6.39 -5.52
CA THR A 250 -8.83 -6.31 -6.71
C THR A 250 -8.48 -5.13 -7.63
N ALA A 251 -7.86 -4.08 -7.11
CA ALA A 251 -7.26 -3.02 -7.93
C ALA A 251 -6.05 -3.53 -8.73
N HIS A 252 -5.24 -4.45 -8.18
CA HIS A 252 -4.24 -5.18 -8.97
C HIS A 252 -4.88 -6.03 -10.05
N ILE A 253 -5.98 -6.73 -9.75
CA ILE A 253 -6.73 -7.48 -10.76
C ILE A 253 -7.24 -6.54 -11.86
N ALA A 254 -7.76 -5.36 -11.51
CA ALA A 254 -8.16 -4.34 -12.49
C ALA A 254 -6.97 -3.94 -13.39
N CYS A 255 -5.80 -3.69 -12.79
CA CYS A 255 -4.58 -3.35 -13.51
C CYS A 255 -4.14 -4.47 -14.47
N ILE A 256 -4.21 -5.73 -14.01
CA ILE A 256 -3.93 -6.92 -14.83
C ILE A 256 -4.90 -7.03 -16.00
N ILE A 257 -6.21 -6.84 -15.77
CA ILE A 257 -7.23 -6.94 -16.83
C ILE A 257 -7.03 -5.84 -17.88
N MET A 258 -6.76 -4.61 -17.46
CA MET A 258 -6.59 -3.47 -18.36
C MET A 258 -5.29 -3.53 -19.17
N ASN A 259 -4.25 -4.16 -18.64
CA ASN A 259 -2.92 -4.19 -19.24
C ASN A 259 -2.42 -5.64 -19.44
N TRP A 260 -3.34 -6.53 -19.82
CA TRP A 260 -3.07 -7.97 -19.85
C TRP A 260 -1.90 -8.36 -20.76
N ARG A 261 -1.73 -7.66 -21.89
CA ARG A 261 -0.72 -7.99 -22.90
C ARG A 261 0.68 -7.53 -22.50
N GLU A 262 0.74 -6.58 -21.57
CA GLU A 262 1.91 -5.86 -21.07
C GLU A 262 2.48 -6.51 -19.81
N MET A 263 1.71 -7.38 -19.16
CA MET A 263 2.11 -8.11 -17.96
C MET A 263 2.96 -9.34 -18.30
N SER A 264 4.05 -9.54 -17.57
CA SER A 264 4.94 -10.71 -17.80
C SER A 264 4.29 -12.04 -17.36
N PHE A 265 3.49 -12.04 -16.29
CA PHE A 265 2.87 -13.25 -15.73
C PHE A 265 1.45 -13.03 -15.16
N PRO A 266 0.50 -12.47 -15.94
CA PRO A 266 -0.83 -12.08 -15.45
C PRO A 266 -1.63 -13.26 -14.89
N VAL A 267 -1.51 -14.45 -15.50
CA VAL A 267 -2.24 -15.66 -15.08
C VAL A 267 -1.78 -16.15 -13.70
N VAL A 268 -0.48 -16.15 -13.43
CA VAL A 268 0.08 -16.60 -12.14
C VAL A 268 -0.35 -15.66 -11.02
N GLN A 269 -0.36 -14.36 -11.28
CA GLN A 269 -0.78 -13.36 -10.29
C GLN A 269 -2.27 -13.42 -10.02
N LEU A 270 -3.09 -13.53 -11.08
CA LEU A 270 -4.52 -13.71 -10.92
C LEU A 270 -4.83 -14.98 -10.12
N PHE A 271 -4.12 -16.09 -10.40
CA PHE A 271 -4.26 -17.33 -9.64
C PHE A 271 -3.89 -17.15 -8.17
N LEU A 272 -2.76 -16.50 -7.87
CA LEU A 272 -2.35 -16.23 -6.48
C LEU A 272 -3.37 -15.38 -5.73
N PHE A 273 -3.87 -14.30 -6.34
CA PHE A 273 -4.89 -13.46 -5.71
C PHE A 273 -6.19 -14.23 -5.47
N VAL A 274 -6.65 -15.02 -6.45
CA VAL A 274 -7.86 -15.85 -6.30
C VAL A 274 -7.68 -16.87 -5.17
N VAL A 275 -6.54 -17.56 -5.09
CA VAL A 275 -6.28 -18.55 -4.04
C VAL A 275 -6.24 -17.89 -2.65
N VAL A 276 -5.57 -16.76 -2.50
CA VAL A 276 -5.48 -16.05 -1.22
C VAL A 276 -6.85 -15.55 -0.78
N THR A 277 -7.58 -14.86 -1.66
CA THR A 277 -8.93 -14.36 -1.38
C THR A 277 -9.91 -15.50 -1.10
N ALA A 278 -9.90 -16.57 -1.89
CA ALA A 278 -10.81 -17.70 -1.68
C ALA A 278 -10.50 -18.44 -0.38
N SER A 279 -9.22 -18.57 0.01
CA SER A 279 -8.83 -19.20 1.26
C SER A 279 -9.26 -18.36 2.46
N ASP A 280 -9.06 -17.05 2.43
CA ASP A 280 -9.43 -16.16 3.53
C ASP A 280 -10.96 -16.04 3.69
N VAL A 281 -11.69 -15.77 2.60
CA VAL A 281 -13.18 -15.75 2.61
C VAL A 281 -13.74 -17.13 2.98
N GLY A 282 -13.18 -18.20 2.43
CA GLY A 282 -13.59 -19.57 2.72
C GLY A 282 -13.40 -19.93 4.18
N THR A 283 -12.28 -19.52 4.78
CA THR A 283 -12.01 -19.72 6.21
C THR A 283 -12.99 -18.92 7.07
N ALA A 284 -13.26 -17.66 6.74
CA ALA A 284 -14.24 -16.84 7.46
C ALA A 284 -15.66 -17.45 7.42
N ILE A 285 -16.09 -17.93 6.25
CA ILE A 285 -17.39 -18.60 6.07
C ILE A 285 -17.42 -19.93 6.85
N TYR A 286 -16.35 -20.74 6.76
CA TYR A 286 -16.27 -22.02 7.44
C TYR A 286 -16.30 -21.85 8.97
N ASN A 287 -15.53 -20.90 9.51
CA ASN A 287 -15.50 -20.61 10.94
C ASN A 287 -16.88 -20.18 11.45
N ARG A 288 -17.60 -19.34 10.69
CA ARG A 288 -18.93 -18.85 11.04
C ARG A 288 -20.00 -19.95 10.97
N TYR A 289 -20.11 -20.65 9.84
CA TYR A 289 -21.27 -21.51 9.56
C TYR A 289 -21.04 -22.98 9.91
N VAL A 290 -19.79 -23.43 10.02
CA VAL A 290 -19.46 -24.83 10.35
C VAL A 290 -18.96 -24.96 11.78
N LEU A 291 -18.02 -24.10 12.19
CA LEU A 291 -17.45 -24.16 13.54
C LEU A 291 -18.25 -23.35 14.58
N ASN A 292 -19.18 -22.49 14.15
CA ASN A 292 -19.91 -21.54 15.01
C ASN A 292 -18.97 -20.72 15.91
N LEU A 293 -17.81 -20.35 15.38
CA LEU A 293 -16.93 -19.39 16.03
C LEU A 293 -17.47 -17.99 15.74
N ASP A 294 -17.72 -17.21 16.79
CA ASP A 294 -18.07 -15.79 16.69
C ASP A 294 -16.83 -14.95 16.34
N GLU A 295 -16.22 -15.26 15.20
CA GLU A 295 -15.19 -14.42 14.61
C GLU A 295 -15.88 -13.26 13.90
N ASN A 296 -15.75 -12.06 14.48
CA ASN A 296 -16.30 -10.77 14.03
C ASN A 296 -15.69 -10.28 12.69
N ILE A 297 -15.26 -11.18 11.81
CA ILE A 297 -14.55 -10.87 10.57
C ILE A 297 -15.57 -10.90 9.42
N GLY A 298 -15.95 -9.71 8.96
CA GLY A 298 -17.00 -9.53 7.97
C GLY A 298 -16.59 -10.03 6.58
N TYR A 299 -17.01 -11.24 6.21
CA TYR A 299 -16.95 -11.73 4.81
C TYR A 299 -17.64 -10.74 3.85
N ALA A 300 -18.71 -10.08 4.30
CA ALA A 300 -19.39 -9.02 3.57
C ALA A 300 -18.48 -7.80 3.33
N ALA A 301 -17.66 -7.43 4.32
CA ALA A 301 -16.68 -6.36 4.19
C ALA A 301 -15.59 -6.71 3.18
N HIS A 302 -15.07 -7.95 3.21
CA HIS A 302 -14.05 -8.42 2.28
C HIS A 302 -14.58 -8.42 0.84
N PHE A 303 -15.79 -8.97 0.64
CA PHE A 303 -16.43 -9.02 -0.67
C PHE A 303 -16.73 -7.62 -1.23
N ALA A 304 -17.38 -6.76 -0.45
CA ALA A 304 -17.73 -5.42 -0.89
C ALA A 304 -16.50 -4.53 -1.10
N GLY A 305 -15.47 -4.69 -0.26
CA GLY A 305 -14.16 -4.07 -0.48
C GLY A 305 -13.56 -4.52 -1.82
N GLY A 306 -13.55 -5.83 -2.10
CA GLY A 306 -13.08 -6.34 -3.40
C GLY A 306 -13.87 -5.80 -4.60
N VAL A 307 -15.19 -5.70 -4.50
CA VAL A 307 -16.01 -5.10 -5.56
C VAL A 307 -15.67 -3.61 -5.73
N ALA A 308 -15.52 -2.86 -4.64
CA ALA A 308 -15.13 -1.46 -4.69
C ALA A 308 -13.74 -1.26 -5.31
N GLY A 309 -12.75 -2.06 -4.92
CA GLY A 309 -11.40 -2.00 -5.49
C GLY A 309 -11.36 -2.30 -6.98
N LEU A 310 -12.11 -3.29 -7.46
CA LEU A 310 -12.23 -3.57 -8.89
C LEU A 310 -12.88 -2.39 -9.64
N LEU A 311 -14.04 -1.93 -9.19
CA LEU A 311 -14.80 -0.88 -9.87
C LEU A 311 -14.07 0.46 -9.84
N VAL A 312 -13.55 0.87 -8.67
CA VAL A 312 -12.82 2.14 -8.51
C VAL A 312 -11.43 2.05 -9.14
N GLY A 313 -10.78 0.89 -9.07
CA GLY A 313 -9.49 0.64 -9.72
C GLY A 313 -9.52 0.86 -11.23
N ILE A 314 -10.54 0.33 -11.92
CA ILE A 314 -10.76 0.56 -13.36
C ILE A 314 -10.85 2.06 -13.69
N ASN A 315 -11.40 2.85 -12.77
CA ASN A 315 -11.63 4.28 -13.00
C ASN A 315 -10.43 5.16 -12.69
N ILE A 316 -9.71 4.83 -11.62
CA ILE A 316 -8.67 5.68 -11.02
C ILE A 316 -7.28 5.29 -11.51
N LEU A 317 -7.01 4.00 -11.75
CA LEU A 317 -5.69 3.56 -12.19
C LEU A 317 -5.42 4.01 -13.64
N ARG A 318 -4.15 4.23 -13.95
CA ARG A 318 -3.73 4.70 -15.28
C ARG A 318 -3.95 3.59 -16.31
N ASN A 319 -4.61 3.93 -17.41
CA ASN A 319 -4.74 3.06 -18.57
C ASN A 319 -3.73 3.50 -19.66
N LEU A 320 -2.90 2.58 -20.15
CA LEU A 320 -1.80 2.89 -21.09
C LEU A 320 -2.30 3.17 -22.51
N GLU A 321 -3.29 2.42 -22.99
CA GLU A 321 -3.93 2.61 -24.29
C GLU A 321 -5.44 2.46 -24.15
N VAL A 322 -6.19 3.56 -24.25
CA VAL A 322 -7.64 3.51 -24.05
C VAL A 322 -8.36 3.04 -25.32
N THR A 323 -8.92 1.84 -25.30
CA THR A 323 -9.82 1.36 -26.35
C THR A 323 -11.25 1.90 -26.18
N LYS A 324 -12.06 1.86 -27.26
CA LYS A 324 -13.48 2.26 -27.18
C LYS A 324 -14.28 1.39 -26.21
N ALA A 325 -13.95 0.10 -26.12
CA ALA A 325 -14.59 -0.83 -25.20
C ALA A 325 -14.27 -0.51 -23.74
N GLU A 326 -13.01 -0.18 -23.43
CA GLU A 326 -12.59 0.23 -22.09
C GLU A 326 -13.27 1.51 -21.61
N ARG A 327 -13.56 2.46 -22.52
CA ARG A 327 -14.34 3.65 -22.15
C ARG A 327 -15.76 3.31 -21.70
N ILE A 328 -16.38 2.30 -22.30
CA ILE A 328 -17.70 1.82 -21.86
C ILE A 328 -17.58 1.14 -20.50
N VAL A 329 -16.59 0.26 -20.32
CA VAL A 329 -16.33 -0.41 -19.04
C VAL A 329 -16.09 0.62 -17.92
N TRP A 330 -15.31 1.67 -18.19
CA TRP A 330 -15.08 2.78 -17.27
C TRP A 330 -16.40 3.43 -16.80
N TRP A 331 -17.27 3.84 -17.74
CA TRP A 331 -18.57 4.43 -17.42
C TRP A 331 -19.50 3.47 -16.69
N VAL A 332 -19.53 2.19 -17.08
CA VAL A 332 -20.32 1.18 -16.39
C VAL A 332 -19.81 1.00 -14.96
N SER A 333 -18.49 0.95 -14.75
CA SER A 333 -17.90 0.76 -13.43
C SER A 333 -18.20 1.93 -12.48
N ILE A 334 -18.07 3.18 -12.94
CA ILE A 334 -18.38 4.36 -12.10
C ILE A 334 -19.87 4.43 -11.76
N LEU A 335 -20.76 4.19 -12.73
CA LEU A 335 -22.21 4.20 -12.50
C LEU A 335 -22.62 3.09 -11.54
N THR A 336 -22.03 1.90 -11.68
CA THR A 336 -22.31 0.75 -10.81
C THR A 336 -21.85 1.03 -9.38
N TYR A 337 -20.62 1.53 -9.19
CA TYR A 337 -20.12 1.89 -7.86
C TYR A 337 -21.00 2.96 -7.20
N CYS A 338 -21.29 4.06 -7.91
CA CYS A 338 -22.14 5.12 -7.38
C CYS A 338 -23.54 4.61 -7.02
N PHE A 339 -24.14 3.77 -7.86
CA PHE A 339 -25.44 3.16 -7.58
C PHE A 339 -25.41 2.31 -6.31
N LEU A 340 -24.44 1.40 -6.16
CA LEU A 340 -24.31 0.55 -4.98
C LEU A 340 -24.12 1.37 -3.69
N MET A 341 -23.28 2.39 -3.73
CA MET A 341 -23.05 3.27 -2.58
C MET A 341 -24.29 4.08 -2.21
N ILE A 342 -24.99 4.66 -3.19
CA ILE A 342 -26.23 5.40 -2.95
C ILE A 342 -27.29 4.48 -2.34
N VAL A 343 -27.48 3.28 -2.90
CA VAL A 343 -28.44 2.31 -2.36
C VAL A 343 -28.09 1.96 -0.91
N ALA A 344 -26.83 1.70 -0.60
CA ALA A 344 -26.42 1.31 0.75
C ALA A 344 -26.54 2.46 1.77
N ILE A 345 -26.23 3.68 1.36
CA ILE A 345 -26.39 4.88 2.19
C ILE A 345 -27.88 5.16 2.43
N VAL A 346 -28.70 5.14 1.38
CA VAL A 346 -30.16 5.33 1.49
C VAL A 346 -30.78 4.24 2.35
N TRP A 347 -30.32 2.99 2.26
CA TRP A 347 -30.77 1.90 3.12
C TRP A 347 -30.52 2.21 4.61
N ASN A 348 -29.30 2.65 4.93
CA ASN A 348 -28.91 3.02 6.29
C ASN A 348 -29.70 4.21 6.85
N LEU A 349 -30.17 5.12 6.00
CA LEU A 349 -30.93 6.30 6.39
C LEU A 349 -32.44 6.03 6.48
N ALA A 350 -33.02 5.34 5.49
CA ALA A 350 -34.46 5.21 5.34
C ALA A 350 -35.08 4.02 6.10
N TRP A 351 -34.34 2.93 6.31
CA TRP A 351 -34.85 1.72 6.97
C TRP A 351 -34.30 1.55 8.39
N GLN A 352 -34.54 2.51 9.29
CA GLN A 352 -34.10 2.40 10.69
C GLN A 352 -34.67 1.16 11.40
N ASP A 353 -35.92 0.81 11.10
CA ASP A 353 -36.61 -0.34 11.70
C ASP A 353 -35.94 -1.68 11.41
N TYR A 354 -35.27 -1.81 10.25
CA TYR A 354 -34.52 -3.02 9.89
C TYR A 354 -33.47 -3.37 10.95
N PHE A 355 -32.71 -2.37 11.39
CA PHE A 355 -31.64 -2.52 12.37
C PHE A 355 -32.18 -2.77 13.79
N VAL A 356 -33.30 -2.12 14.15
CA VAL A 356 -33.95 -2.34 15.46
C VAL A 356 -34.52 -3.74 15.56
N GLN A 357 -35.18 -4.23 14.52
CA GLN A 357 -35.74 -5.58 14.51
C GLN A 357 -34.64 -6.65 14.56
N ALA A 358 -33.53 -6.47 13.83
CA ALA A 358 -32.40 -7.38 13.88
C ALA A 358 -31.82 -7.48 15.29
N LYS A 359 -31.61 -6.34 15.96
CA LYS A 359 -31.17 -6.30 17.36
C LYS A 359 -32.10 -7.08 18.30
N ASN A 360 -33.41 -6.90 18.16
CA ASN A 360 -34.38 -7.56 19.04
C ASN A 360 -34.42 -9.08 18.87
N ARG A 361 -34.03 -9.61 17.70
CA ARG A 361 -33.97 -11.07 17.43
C ARG A 361 -32.78 -11.75 18.08
N GLU A 362 -31.68 -11.05 18.37
CA GLU A 362 -30.53 -11.63 19.08
C GLU A 362 -30.69 -11.62 20.61
N THR A 363 -31.56 -10.76 21.14
CA THR A 363 -31.81 -10.65 22.58
C THR A 363 -32.85 -11.63 23.12
N VAL A 364 -33.49 -12.41 22.24
CA VAL A 364 -34.49 -13.46 22.56
C VAL A 364 -33.86 -14.81 22.29
#